data_AF-A0A5Q0SI02-F1
#
_entry.id   AF-A0A5Q0SI02-F1
#
_cell.length_a   1.000
_cell.length_b   1.000
_cell.length_c   1.000
_cell.angle_alpha   90.00
_cell.angle_beta   90.00
_cell.angle_gamma   90.00
#
_symmetry.space_group_name_H-M   'P 1'
#
loop_
_entity.id
_entity.type
_entity.pdbx_description
1 polymer ?
#
loop_
_entity_poly.entity_id
_entity_poly.type
_entity_poly.pdbx_seq_one_letter_code
_entity_poly.pdbx_strand_id
1 'polypeptide(L)'
;MEKVAEFDIELISPHMGGYNGSPYDVDSQYIEPPRPTEFKALWRWWYRVLINDGSKDYESLDEEVGKVLGSQNVASNYIIRVIPESLPSPYDRKVVDDVISFFKEILPNMLRSEITLRKILRKVAENTEAETLLNKCLANCSNDVKKVIEKIKSAYKTRYFLYIQPRSKQGESDIIYKITKNRELILDESVELQNYIKRIINDTFFVNETFTLKLIVYSRKDGGEVEKDLIPLIFGFIFGGVGSGNDRGLGSIIIRNIYSNYISENLKKNVIELFRCQNPECANMKLEEIIREAGTHGYLIPPNGTPTSYTKVASAKSLGYKILSCNSQNRFLCLEKIWSSVQKANWKKVIWGSFNQDCQKCHGGNLHTDILGLPRRGSSRDNRRGRGTITTGYNVIDGNNKEDRRKSYISFKVINDNIVLLTYFYSSDFYDKLNWVSSEEGEKSVYELKIAKPSDILNCRGPSDILDCRATTSNNPPYDKSTYIQNAIESAIEFIEKCFIDS
;
A
#
# COMPACT_ATOMS: atom_id res chain seq x y z
N MET A 1 -8.67 32.26 16.47
CA MET A 1 -8.53 31.17 15.47
C MET A 1 -9.88 30.98 14.83
N GLU A 2 -9.94 31.13 13.52
CA GLU A 2 -11.17 31.07 12.73
C GLU A 2 -11.29 29.71 12.05
N LYS A 3 -12.51 29.17 11.94
CA LYS A 3 -12.77 27.96 11.15
C LYS A 3 -12.71 28.32 9.67
N VAL A 4 -11.69 27.82 8.96
CA VAL A 4 -11.47 28.14 7.55
C VAL A 4 -12.00 27.09 6.59
N ALA A 5 -12.08 25.83 7.02
CA ALA A 5 -12.67 24.77 6.23
C ALA A 5 -13.19 23.63 7.12
N GLU A 6 -14.23 22.96 6.64
CA GLU A 6 -14.73 21.70 7.18
C GLU A 6 -14.96 20.75 6.00
N PHE A 7 -14.40 19.56 6.10
CA PHE A 7 -14.51 18.50 5.10
C PHE A 7 -15.28 17.34 5.72
N ASP A 8 -16.40 16.97 5.09
CA ASP A 8 -17.03 15.68 5.35
C ASP A 8 -16.30 14.66 4.50
N ILE A 9 -15.60 13.72 5.14
CA ILE A 9 -14.83 12.71 4.44
C ILE A 9 -15.22 11.30 4.89
N GLU A 10 -15.02 10.35 3.99
CA GLU A 10 -15.15 8.93 4.26
C GLU A 10 -13.81 8.25 4.04
N LEU A 11 -13.43 7.35 4.95
CA LEU A 11 -12.22 6.54 4.82
C LEU A 11 -12.59 5.11 4.40
N ILE A 12 -11.86 4.56 3.43
CA ILE A 12 -12.03 3.18 2.96
C ILE A 12 -10.96 2.28 3.57
N SER A 13 -11.36 1.33 4.41
CA SER A 13 -10.49 0.35 5.08
C SER A 13 -9.18 0.95 5.64
N PRO A 14 -9.20 2.01 6.45
CA PRO A 14 -7.97 2.62 6.96
C PRO A 14 -7.25 1.66 7.93
N HIS A 15 -5.92 1.57 7.83
CA HIS A 15 -5.11 0.88 8.83
C HIS A 15 -4.36 1.90 9.69
N MET A 16 -5.07 2.43 10.68
CA MET A 16 -4.54 3.43 11.60
C MET A 16 -3.52 2.80 12.55
N GLY A 17 -2.33 3.38 12.65
CA GLY A 17 -1.27 2.86 13.52
C GLY A 17 -1.40 3.40 14.95
N GLY A 18 -1.87 2.57 15.88
CA GLY A 18 -1.93 2.89 17.31
C GLY A 18 -0.59 2.86 18.07
N TYR A 19 -0.64 2.79 19.40
CA TYR A 19 0.55 2.57 20.24
C TYR A 19 1.17 1.17 20.02
N ASN A 20 0.33 0.15 19.85
CA ASN A 20 0.72 -1.18 19.39
C ASN A 20 0.92 -1.22 17.86
N GLY A 21 0.53 -0.13 17.20
CA GLY A 21 0.59 0.09 15.77
C GLY A 21 -0.36 -0.78 14.95
N SER A 22 -1.47 -1.14 15.57
CA SER A 22 -2.68 -1.73 14.99
C SER A 22 -3.85 -0.75 15.17
N PRO A 23 -4.93 -0.87 14.38
CA PRO A 23 -6.12 -0.02 14.50
C PRO A 23 -7.02 -0.39 15.68
N TYR A 24 -6.85 -1.58 16.25
CA TYR A 24 -7.62 -2.08 17.39
C TYR A 24 -6.71 -2.81 18.36
N ASP A 25 -7.09 -2.82 19.64
CA ASP A 25 -6.51 -3.67 20.66
C ASP A 25 -7.59 -4.49 21.36
N VAL A 26 -7.64 -5.79 21.06
CA VAL A 26 -8.57 -6.76 21.68
C VAL A 26 -8.56 -6.72 23.20
N ASP A 27 -7.38 -6.57 23.82
CA ASP A 27 -7.27 -6.74 25.28
C ASP A 27 -7.86 -5.53 26.04
N SER A 28 -7.53 -4.31 25.60
CA SER A 28 -8.11 -3.06 26.14
C SER A 28 -9.46 -2.68 25.53
N GLN A 29 -9.90 -3.37 24.47
CA GLN A 29 -11.04 -3.00 23.61
C GLN A 29 -10.94 -1.57 23.05
N TYR A 30 -9.72 -1.04 22.97
CA TYR A 30 -9.47 0.30 22.47
C TYR A 30 -9.41 0.31 20.94
N ILE A 31 -10.15 1.22 20.32
CA ILE A 31 -10.14 1.46 18.88
C ILE A 31 -9.36 2.74 18.62
N GLU A 32 -8.37 2.67 17.73
CA GLU A 32 -7.57 3.83 17.35
C GLU A 32 -8.33 4.70 16.34
N PRO A 33 -8.74 5.93 16.72
CA PRO A 33 -9.42 6.82 15.79
C PRO A 33 -8.44 7.41 14.76
N PRO A 34 -8.95 7.94 13.64
CA PRO A 34 -8.16 8.74 12.71
C PRO A 34 -7.45 9.90 13.41
N ARG A 35 -6.14 9.98 13.25
CA ARG A 35 -5.31 10.95 13.97
C ARG A 35 -5.15 12.25 13.18
N PRO A 36 -5.36 13.43 13.80
CA PRO A 36 -5.06 14.72 13.15
C PRO A 36 -3.61 14.81 12.64
N THR A 37 -2.67 14.15 13.30
CA THR A 37 -1.25 14.11 12.91
C THR A 37 -1.02 13.43 11.57
N GLU A 38 -1.79 12.40 11.21
CA GLU A 38 -1.66 11.73 9.91
C GLU A 38 -2.17 12.61 8.77
N PHE A 39 -3.31 13.28 8.97
CA PHE A 39 -3.81 14.27 7.99
C PHE A 39 -2.85 15.45 7.84
N LYS A 40 -2.23 15.90 8.94
CA LYS A 40 -1.20 16.95 8.89
C LYS A 40 0.05 16.49 8.16
N ALA A 41 0.50 15.24 8.37
CA ALA A 41 1.62 14.67 7.65
C ALA A 41 1.34 14.53 6.15
N LEU A 42 0.12 14.10 5.79
CA LEU A 42 -0.36 14.04 4.42
C LEU A 42 -0.37 15.43 3.77
N TRP A 43 -0.90 16.44 4.46
CA TRP A 43 -0.89 17.83 4.02
C TRP A 43 0.54 18.32 3.77
N ARG A 44 1.44 18.14 4.73
CA ARG A 44 2.85 18.53 4.58
C ARG A 44 3.51 17.86 3.38
N TRP A 45 3.29 16.56 3.20
CA TRP A 45 3.90 15.84 2.08
C TRP A 45 3.43 16.37 0.73
N TRP A 46 2.12 16.56 0.55
CA TRP A 46 1.60 17.14 -0.69
C TRP A 46 1.96 18.61 -0.87
N TYR A 47 2.08 19.38 0.21
CA TYR A 47 2.58 20.75 0.14
C TYR A 47 4.00 20.76 -0.45
N ARG A 48 4.90 19.90 0.03
CA ARG A 48 6.26 19.77 -0.53
C ARG A 48 6.24 19.37 -2.00
N VAL A 49 5.43 18.38 -2.37
CA VAL A 49 5.30 17.95 -3.78
C VAL A 49 4.90 19.12 -4.66
N LEU A 50 3.88 19.89 -4.25
CA LEU A 50 3.31 20.95 -5.07
C LEU A 50 4.20 22.20 -5.19
N ILE A 51 4.96 22.56 -4.16
CA ILE A 51 5.89 23.71 -4.22
C ILE A 51 7.27 23.35 -4.80
N ASN A 52 7.56 22.06 -4.96
CA ASN A 52 8.81 21.62 -5.53
C ASN A 52 8.77 21.72 -7.06
N ASP A 53 9.62 22.55 -7.63
CA ASP A 53 9.81 22.69 -9.07
C ASP A 53 10.81 21.67 -9.65
N GLY A 54 11.31 20.75 -8.81
CA GLY A 54 12.29 19.72 -9.12
C GLY A 54 13.72 20.04 -8.69
N SER A 55 13.99 21.27 -8.26
CA SER A 55 15.34 21.73 -7.89
C SER A 55 15.66 21.62 -6.40
N LYS A 56 14.64 21.57 -5.54
CA LYS A 56 14.78 21.65 -4.08
C LYS A 56 14.92 20.26 -3.44
N ASP A 57 15.67 20.19 -2.34
CA ASP A 57 15.74 19.01 -1.48
C ASP A 57 14.70 19.05 -0.35
N TYR A 58 14.58 17.95 0.41
CA TYR A 58 13.59 17.83 1.48
C TYR A 58 13.81 18.86 2.61
N GLU A 59 15.05 19.22 2.93
CA GLU A 59 15.36 20.16 4.00
C GLU A 59 14.86 21.56 3.65
N SER A 60 15.18 22.04 2.45
CA SER A 60 14.71 23.34 1.94
C SER A 60 13.17 23.38 1.86
N LEU A 61 12.57 22.29 1.37
CA LEU A 61 11.11 22.17 1.27
C LEU A 61 10.44 22.13 2.66
N ASP A 62 11.04 21.47 3.65
CA ASP A 62 10.51 21.42 5.02
C ASP A 62 10.61 22.76 5.75
N GLU A 63 11.62 23.58 5.44
CA GLU A 63 11.71 24.95 5.93
C GLU A 63 10.55 25.80 5.38
N GLU A 64 10.30 25.74 4.07
CA GLU A 64 9.21 26.48 3.42
C GLU A 64 7.83 26.03 3.93
N VAL A 65 7.57 24.72 3.96
CA VAL A 65 6.33 24.19 4.54
C VAL A 65 6.24 24.48 6.03
N GLY A 66 7.38 24.52 6.74
CA GLY A 66 7.48 24.84 8.16
C GLY A 66 6.98 26.24 8.51
N LYS A 67 7.17 27.22 7.62
CA LYS A 67 6.66 28.60 7.77
C LYS A 67 5.12 28.65 7.80
N VAL A 68 4.45 27.67 7.19
CA VAL A 68 2.99 27.60 7.08
C VAL A 68 2.40 26.60 8.07
N LEU A 69 2.85 25.35 8.01
CA LEU A 69 2.32 24.21 8.77
C LEU A 69 3.07 23.95 10.08
N GLY A 70 3.98 24.85 10.44
CA GLY A 70 4.79 24.80 11.66
C GLY A 70 6.02 23.90 11.52
N SER A 71 6.98 24.10 12.40
CA SER A 71 8.21 23.32 12.53
C SER A 71 8.54 23.14 14.03
N GLN A 72 9.71 22.61 14.36
CA GLN A 72 10.17 22.58 15.75
C GLN A 72 10.34 23.99 16.36
N ASN A 73 10.62 24.99 15.51
CA ASN A 73 10.93 26.35 15.95
C ASN A 73 9.78 27.34 15.67
N VAL A 74 8.78 26.94 14.89
CA VAL A 74 7.69 27.83 14.44
C VAL A 74 6.35 27.15 14.70
N ALA A 75 5.47 27.83 15.44
CA ALA A 75 4.11 27.34 15.64
C ALA A 75 3.34 27.31 14.31
N SER A 76 2.50 26.30 14.12
CA SER A 76 1.70 26.20 12.90
C SER A 76 0.62 27.28 12.82
N ASN A 77 0.40 27.81 11.62
CA ASN A 77 -0.72 28.69 11.35
C ASN A 77 -2.06 27.95 11.31
N TYR A 78 -2.04 26.61 11.24
CA TYR A 78 -3.22 25.78 11.08
C TYR A 78 -3.33 24.72 12.18
N ILE A 79 -4.57 24.50 12.63
CA ILE A 79 -4.93 23.41 13.54
C ILE A 79 -5.98 22.54 12.86
N ILE A 80 -5.76 21.23 12.89
CA ILE A 80 -6.70 20.23 12.36
C ILE A 80 -7.39 19.56 13.54
N ARG A 81 -8.72 19.49 13.50
CA ARG A 81 -9.54 18.66 14.38
C ARG A 81 -10.21 17.59 13.54
N VAL A 82 -10.12 16.34 13.99
CA VAL A 82 -10.78 15.20 13.35
C VAL A 82 -11.85 14.69 14.30
N ILE A 83 -13.07 14.56 13.81
CA ILE A 83 -14.23 14.11 14.58
C ILE A 83 -14.86 12.95 13.81
N PRO A 84 -14.62 11.68 14.20
CA PRO A 84 -15.33 10.55 13.60
C PRO A 84 -16.82 10.64 13.93
N GLU A 85 -17.70 10.41 12.96
CA GLU A 85 -19.14 10.39 13.19
C GLU A 85 -19.57 9.13 13.93
N SER A 86 -19.02 7.98 13.51
CA SER A 86 -19.14 6.70 14.20
C SER A 86 -17.94 5.84 13.88
N LEU A 87 -17.44 5.12 14.88
CA LEU A 87 -16.49 4.02 14.69
C LEU A 87 -17.23 2.68 14.85
N PRO A 88 -16.78 1.61 14.17
CA PRO A 88 -17.25 0.26 14.46
C PRO A 88 -17.19 -0.04 15.96
N SER A 89 -18.14 -0.82 16.47
CA SER A 89 -18.11 -1.24 17.87
C SER A 89 -16.96 -2.23 18.13
N PRO A 90 -16.31 -2.19 19.30
CA PRO A 90 -15.35 -3.20 19.68
C PRO A 90 -15.96 -4.60 19.63
N TYR A 91 -15.13 -5.62 19.37
CA TYR A 91 -15.60 -7.00 19.49
C TYR A 91 -15.82 -7.37 20.96
N ASP A 92 -16.92 -8.07 21.23
CA ASP A 92 -17.11 -8.73 22.52
C ASP A 92 -15.96 -9.72 22.75
N ARG A 93 -15.40 -9.74 23.97
CA ARG A 93 -14.33 -10.67 24.34
C ARG A 93 -14.72 -12.12 24.06
N LYS A 94 -15.99 -12.49 24.28
CA LYS A 94 -16.50 -13.82 23.95
C LYS A 94 -16.36 -14.14 22.45
N VAL A 95 -16.64 -13.18 21.57
CA VAL A 95 -16.48 -13.37 20.12
C VAL A 95 -15.01 -13.62 19.77
N VAL A 96 -14.08 -12.91 20.42
CA VAL A 96 -12.64 -13.12 20.20
C VAL A 96 -12.21 -14.50 20.70
N ASP A 97 -12.67 -14.90 21.88
CA ASP A 97 -12.39 -16.23 22.46
C ASP A 97 -12.96 -17.36 21.61
N ASP A 98 -14.15 -17.17 21.04
CA ASP A 98 -14.78 -18.11 20.12
C ASP A 98 -13.99 -18.22 18.80
N VAL A 99 -13.49 -17.10 18.25
CA VAL A 99 -12.59 -17.11 17.06
C VAL A 99 -11.28 -17.83 17.37
N ILE A 100 -10.69 -17.59 18.53
CA ILE A 100 -9.49 -18.29 18.98
C ILE A 100 -9.76 -19.80 19.08
N SER A 101 -10.88 -20.18 19.70
CA SER A 101 -11.28 -21.57 19.87
C SER A 101 -11.53 -22.26 18.53
N PHE A 102 -12.19 -21.58 17.60
CA PHE A 102 -12.37 -22.02 16.22
C PHE A 102 -11.05 -22.35 15.53
N PHE A 103 -10.06 -21.44 15.60
CA PHE A 103 -8.75 -21.71 15.01
C PHE A 103 -8.03 -22.85 15.72
N LYS A 104 -8.10 -22.96 17.05
CA LYS A 104 -7.52 -24.07 17.81
C LYS A 104 -8.10 -25.44 17.40
N GLU A 105 -9.39 -25.52 17.05
CA GLU A 105 -10.03 -26.77 16.61
C GLU A 105 -9.62 -27.15 15.17
N ILE A 106 -9.53 -26.17 14.29
CA ILE A 106 -9.25 -26.39 12.86
C ILE A 106 -7.77 -26.64 12.60
N LEU A 107 -6.87 -25.93 13.29
CA LEU A 107 -5.43 -26.00 13.04
C LEU A 107 -4.88 -27.44 13.10
N PRO A 108 -5.16 -28.27 14.13
CA PRO A 108 -4.66 -29.64 14.20
C PRO A 108 -5.05 -30.49 12.99
N ASN A 109 -6.30 -30.38 12.52
CA ASN A 109 -6.80 -31.12 11.36
C ASN A 109 -6.14 -30.63 10.06
N MET A 110 -5.91 -29.33 9.95
CA MET A 110 -5.27 -28.74 8.78
C MET A 110 -3.73 -28.90 8.76
N LEU A 111 -3.09 -29.04 9.93
CA LEU A 111 -1.65 -29.28 10.07
C LEU A 111 -1.25 -30.74 9.78
N ARG A 112 -2.17 -31.70 9.91
CA ARG A 112 -1.93 -33.12 9.55
C ARG A 112 -1.47 -33.33 8.10
N SER A 113 -1.66 -32.35 7.22
CA SER A 113 -1.30 -32.39 5.80
C SER A 113 -0.01 -31.61 5.45
N GLU A 114 0.85 -31.29 6.42
CA GLU A 114 2.11 -30.53 6.24
C GLU A 114 1.93 -29.11 5.66
N ILE A 115 0.78 -28.50 5.92
CA ILE A 115 0.41 -27.18 5.41
C ILE A 115 0.72 -26.14 6.50
N THR A 116 1.59 -25.17 6.22
CA THR A 116 1.83 -24.04 7.17
C THR A 116 0.57 -23.20 7.38
N LEU A 117 0.39 -22.54 8.54
CA LEU A 117 -0.78 -21.68 8.83
C LEU A 117 -1.08 -20.65 7.72
N ARG A 118 -0.05 -20.11 7.09
CA ARG A 118 -0.17 -19.24 5.90
C ARG A 118 -0.75 -19.97 4.69
N LYS A 119 -0.33 -21.21 4.43
CA LYS A 119 -0.90 -22.06 3.39
C LYS A 119 -2.30 -22.56 3.80
N ILE A 120 -2.61 -22.70 5.08
CA ILE A 120 -3.94 -23.03 5.62
C ILE A 120 -4.89 -21.89 5.33
N LEU A 121 -4.60 -20.67 5.79
CA LEU A 121 -5.44 -19.49 5.55
C LEU A 121 -5.57 -19.18 4.05
N ARG A 122 -4.51 -19.42 3.28
CA ARG A 122 -4.54 -19.35 1.82
C ARG A 122 -5.41 -20.45 1.21
N LYS A 123 -5.33 -21.71 1.66
CA LYS A 123 -6.19 -22.81 1.20
C LYS A 123 -7.65 -22.63 1.64
N VAL A 124 -7.90 -22.05 2.81
CA VAL A 124 -9.23 -21.62 3.25
C VAL A 124 -9.81 -20.57 2.30
N ALA A 125 -8.97 -19.71 1.72
CA ALA A 125 -9.38 -18.70 0.74
C ALA A 125 -9.39 -19.19 -0.73
N GLU A 126 -8.73 -20.32 -1.05
CA GLU A 126 -8.48 -20.78 -2.44
C GLU A 126 -9.03 -22.20 -2.77
N ASN A 127 -9.54 -22.99 -1.81
CA ASN A 127 -9.87 -24.42 -2.00
C ASN A 127 -11.26 -24.81 -1.47
N THR A 128 -12.08 -25.43 -2.33
CA THR A 128 -13.45 -25.92 -2.06
C THR A 128 -13.56 -26.96 -0.94
N GLU A 129 -12.55 -27.82 -0.73
CA GLU A 129 -12.62 -28.86 0.32
C GLU A 129 -12.30 -28.29 1.72
N ALA A 130 -11.30 -27.41 1.80
CA ALA A 130 -10.99 -26.66 3.02
C ALA A 130 -12.10 -25.65 3.34
N GLU A 131 -12.70 -25.05 2.31
CA GLU A 131 -13.88 -24.19 2.42
C GLU A 131 -15.10 -24.98 2.90
N THR A 132 -15.30 -26.22 2.46
CA THR A 132 -16.38 -27.09 2.97
C THR A 132 -16.18 -27.40 4.45
N LEU A 133 -14.96 -27.75 4.87
CA LEU A 133 -14.63 -27.98 6.28
C LEU A 133 -14.82 -26.70 7.11
N LEU A 134 -14.34 -25.56 6.60
CA LEU A 134 -14.50 -24.26 7.23
C LEU A 134 -15.97 -23.89 7.37
N ASN A 135 -16.77 -24.03 6.31
CA ASN A 135 -18.19 -23.74 6.31
C ASN A 135 -18.96 -24.64 7.28
N LYS A 136 -18.55 -25.91 7.40
CA LYS A 136 -19.09 -26.83 8.40
C LYS A 136 -18.78 -26.36 9.84
N CYS A 137 -17.54 -25.93 10.12
CA CYS A 137 -17.17 -25.38 11.43
C CYS A 137 -17.86 -24.04 11.70
N LEU A 138 -17.96 -23.17 10.68
CA LEU A 138 -18.64 -21.89 10.75
C LEU A 138 -20.15 -22.03 10.95
N ALA A 139 -20.79 -23.09 10.44
CA ALA A 139 -22.24 -23.27 10.54
C ALA A 139 -22.75 -23.11 11.99
N ASN A 140 -21.96 -23.59 12.95
CA ASN A 140 -22.27 -23.55 14.39
C ASN A 140 -21.78 -22.28 15.10
N CYS A 141 -21.05 -21.40 14.42
CA CYS A 141 -20.54 -20.16 15.00
C CYS A 141 -21.61 -19.06 14.99
N SER A 142 -21.49 -18.12 15.94
CA SER A 142 -22.30 -16.90 15.94
C SER A 142 -22.05 -16.05 14.69
N ASN A 143 -23.00 -15.19 14.34
CA ASN A 143 -22.86 -14.29 13.18
C ASN A 143 -21.66 -13.34 13.33
N ASP A 144 -21.31 -12.93 14.54
CA ASP A 144 -20.18 -12.02 14.76
C ASP A 144 -18.85 -12.74 14.60
N VAL A 145 -18.73 -14.00 15.04
CA VAL A 145 -17.56 -14.86 14.76
C VAL A 145 -17.40 -15.05 13.24
N LYS A 146 -18.49 -15.33 12.52
CA LYS A 146 -18.49 -15.45 11.05
C LYS A 146 -17.97 -14.16 10.39
N LYS A 147 -18.46 -12.98 10.82
CA LYS A 147 -18.00 -11.68 10.30
C LYS A 147 -16.50 -11.46 10.50
N VAL A 148 -15.97 -11.76 11.70
CA VAL A 148 -14.53 -11.64 11.98
C VAL A 148 -13.72 -12.56 11.06
N ILE A 149 -14.16 -13.81 10.90
CA ILE A 149 -13.47 -14.78 10.04
C ILE A 149 -13.51 -14.36 8.57
N GLU A 150 -14.62 -13.81 8.08
CA GLU A 150 -14.70 -13.29 6.71
C GLU A 150 -13.79 -12.07 6.49
N LYS A 151 -13.65 -11.17 7.47
CA LYS A 151 -12.66 -10.08 7.40
C LYS A 151 -11.24 -10.62 7.31
N ILE A 152 -10.91 -11.61 8.15
CA ILE A 152 -9.60 -12.28 8.11
C ILE A 152 -9.37 -12.93 6.74
N LYS A 153 -10.36 -13.66 6.21
CA LYS A 153 -10.30 -14.29 4.88
C LYS A 153 -10.05 -13.25 3.79
N SER A 154 -10.81 -12.15 3.78
CA SER A 154 -10.63 -11.07 2.81
C SER A 154 -9.23 -10.46 2.93
N ALA A 155 -8.74 -10.17 4.13
CA ALA A 155 -7.37 -9.71 4.36
C ALA A 155 -6.30 -10.71 3.85
N TYR A 156 -6.55 -12.02 3.94
CA TYR A 156 -5.64 -13.03 3.40
C TYR A 156 -5.70 -13.16 1.88
N LYS A 157 -6.89 -13.18 1.28
CA LYS A 157 -7.10 -13.21 -0.18
C LYS A 157 -6.37 -12.04 -0.85
N THR A 158 -6.46 -10.89 -0.21
CA THR A 158 -5.86 -9.64 -0.64
C THR A 158 -4.38 -9.51 -0.27
N ARG A 159 -3.86 -10.46 0.50
CA ARG A 159 -2.50 -10.42 1.07
C ARG A 159 -2.20 -9.12 1.80
N TYR A 160 -3.20 -8.53 2.45
CA TYR A 160 -3.07 -7.44 3.41
C TYR A 160 -1.92 -7.66 4.41
N PHE A 161 -1.70 -8.92 4.80
CA PHE A 161 -0.58 -9.35 5.67
C PHE A 161 0.83 -9.14 5.10
N LEU A 162 1.01 -8.89 3.79
CA LEU A 162 2.32 -8.48 3.26
C LEU A 162 2.69 -7.05 3.68
N TYR A 163 1.70 -6.22 4.10
CA TYR A 163 1.91 -4.91 4.71
C TYR A 163 1.93 -4.97 6.23
N ILE A 164 1.16 -5.89 6.82
CA ILE A 164 1.35 -6.35 8.20
C ILE A 164 2.56 -7.30 8.25
N GLN A 165 3.70 -6.91 7.67
CA GLN A 165 4.90 -7.70 7.85
C GLN A 165 5.15 -7.86 9.35
N PRO A 166 5.60 -9.04 9.80
CA PRO A 166 6.07 -9.20 11.16
C PRO A 166 7.03 -8.06 11.46
N ARG A 167 6.69 -7.26 12.47
CA ARG A 167 7.54 -6.19 12.99
C ARG A 167 8.75 -6.85 13.63
N SER A 168 9.68 -7.37 12.84
CA SER A 168 11.04 -7.80 13.21
C SER A 168 11.21 -8.50 14.58
N LYS A 169 10.18 -9.12 15.15
CA LYS A 169 10.34 -10.15 16.15
C LYS A 169 10.53 -11.43 15.35
N GLN A 170 11.79 -11.84 15.26
CA GLN A 170 12.28 -13.14 14.77
C GLN A 170 11.41 -14.35 15.23
N GLY A 171 10.55 -14.17 16.24
CA GLY A 171 9.66 -15.18 16.78
C GLY A 171 8.53 -15.67 15.87
N GLU A 172 7.96 -14.93 14.92
CA GLU A 172 6.69 -15.39 14.29
C GLU A 172 6.81 -16.41 13.17
N SER A 173 7.82 -16.27 12.30
CA SER A 173 8.17 -17.34 11.37
C SER A 173 8.57 -18.59 12.13
N ASP A 174 9.20 -18.41 13.30
CA ASP A 174 9.55 -19.48 14.21
C ASP A 174 8.33 -20.06 14.92
N ILE A 175 7.32 -19.29 15.32
CA ILE A 175 6.11 -19.77 16.01
C ILE A 175 5.30 -20.67 15.06
N ILE A 176 4.96 -20.17 13.87
CA ILE A 176 4.20 -20.99 12.90
C ILE A 176 5.02 -22.23 12.50
N TYR A 177 6.34 -22.08 12.35
CA TYR A 177 7.23 -23.19 12.01
C TYR A 177 7.38 -24.21 13.16
N LYS A 178 7.53 -23.76 14.41
CA LYS A 178 7.60 -24.56 15.64
C LYS A 178 6.30 -25.34 15.85
N ILE A 179 5.15 -24.66 15.79
CA ILE A 179 3.82 -25.27 15.83
C ILE A 179 3.68 -26.34 14.74
N THR A 180 4.14 -26.08 13.51
CA THR A 180 4.02 -27.06 12.42
C THR A 180 4.97 -28.26 12.56
N LYS A 181 6.10 -28.12 13.27
CA LYS A 181 7.11 -29.19 13.39
C LYS A 181 6.97 -30.04 14.66
N ASN A 182 6.43 -29.49 15.74
CA ASN A 182 6.40 -30.15 17.04
C ASN A 182 4.95 -30.34 17.51
N ARG A 183 4.35 -31.46 17.10
CA ARG A 183 2.92 -31.77 17.32
C ARG A 183 2.51 -31.85 18.79
N GLU A 184 3.44 -32.16 19.70
CA GLU A 184 3.20 -32.28 21.14
C GLU A 184 3.26 -30.94 21.89
N LEU A 185 3.81 -29.87 21.27
CA LEU A 185 3.94 -28.54 21.88
C LEU A 185 2.70 -27.65 21.73
N ILE A 186 1.68 -28.10 20.98
CA ILE A 186 0.45 -27.33 20.72
C ILE A 186 -0.32 -26.98 22.01
N LEU A 187 -0.14 -27.75 23.09
CA LEU A 187 -0.81 -27.52 24.37
C LEU A 187 -0.14 -26.40 25.20
N ASP A 188 1.19 -26.26 25.15
CA ASP A 188 1.97 -25.22 25.86
C ASP A 188 2.15 -23.94 25.02
N GLU A 189 2.17 -24.04 23.69
CA GLU A 189 2.24 -22.91 22.73
C GLU A 189 0.88 -22.19 22.52
N SER A 190 -0.11 -22.47 23.37
CA SER A 190 -1.47 -21.91 23.26
C SER A 190 -1.53 -20.40 23.42
N VAL A 191 -0.58 -19.79 24.13
CA VAL A 191 -0.49 -18.34 24.35
C VAL A 191 0.06 -17.64 23.11
N GLU A 192 1.08 -18.19 22.46
CA GLU A 192 1.66 -17.60 21.24
C GLU A 192 0.68 -17.62 20.07
N LEU A 193 -0.04 -18.74 19.88
CA LEU A 193 -1.11 -18.83 18.89
C LEU A 193 -2.24 -17.83 19.18
N GLN A 194 -2.65 -17.72 20.44
CA GLN A 194 -3.65 -16.72 20.86
C GLN A 194 -3.19 -15.30 20.52
N ASN A 195 -1.96 -14.94 20.89
CA ASN A 195 -1.40 -13.62 20.61
C ASN A 195 -1.33 -13.35 19.10
N TYR A 196 -0.98 -14.35 18.30
CA TYR A 196 -0.97 -14.25 16.85
C TYR A 196 -2.38 -14.01 16.27
N ILE A 197 -3.39 -14.76 16.73
CA ILE A 197 -4.79 -14.58 16.30
C ILE A 197 -5.32 -13.22 16.75
N LYS A 198 -5.08 -12.82 18.01
CA LYS A 198 -5.44 -11.49 18.51
C LYS A 198 -4.84 -10.38 17.67
N ARG A 199 -3.55 -10.50 17.30
CA ARG A 199 -2.92 -9.54 16.39
C ARG A 199 -3.60 -9.50 15.03
N ILE A 200 -3.92 -10.65 14.43
CA ILE A 200 -4.67 -10.69 13.17
C ILE A 200 -6.00 -9.94 13.32
N ILE A 201 -6.74 -10.19 14.39
CA ILE A 201 -8.02 -9.49 14.67
C ILE A 201 -7.77 -7.99 14.80
N ASN A 202 -6.75 -7.58 15.55
CA ASN A 202 -6.35 -6.19 15.74
C ASN A 202 -6.06 -5.50 14.40
N ASP A 203 -5.24 -6.10 13.54
CA ASP A 203 -4.83 -5.51 12.26
C ASP A 203 -5.93 -5.54 11.20
N THR A 204 -6.83 -6.53 11.24
CA THR A 204 -7.93 -6.66 10.27
C THR A 204 -9.22 -5.98 10.70
N PHE A 205 -9.23 -5.28 11.84
CA PHE A 205 -10.44 -4.69 12.43
C PHE A 205 -11.20 -3.77 11.46
N PHE A 206 -10.47 -2.91 10.74
CA PHE A 206 -11.05 -2.00 9.74
C PHE A 206 -11.02 -2.53 8.30
N VAL A 207 -10.64 -3.79 8.07
CA VAL A 207 -10.72 -4.37 6.72
C VAL A 207 -12.18 -4.51 6.32
N ASN A 208 -12.49 -4.02 5.11
CA ASN A 208 -13.84 -3.95 4.55
C ASN A 208 -14.81 -3.09 5.37
N GLU A 209 -14.26 -2.10 6.08
CA GLU A 209 -15.04 -1.08 6.76
C GLU A 209 -14.91 0.26 6.04
N THR A 210 -15.97 1.04 6.08
CA THR A 210 -15.91 2.47 5.82
C THR A 210 -16.44 3.22 7.04
N PHE A 211 -15.90 4.40 7.28
CA PHE A 211 -16.50 5.30 8.25
C PHE A 211 -16.29 6.75 7.85
N THR A 212 -17.25 7.57 8.26
CA THR A 212 -17.32 9.00 7.99
C THR A 212 -16.74 9.78 9.15
N LEU A 213 -16.10 10.91 8.83
CA LEU A 213 -15.58 11.84 9.80
C LEU A 213 -15.62 13.26 9.27
N LYS A 214 -15.61 14.21 10.20
CA LYS A 214 -15.46 15.63 9.93
C LYS A 214 -14.03 16.05 10.20
N LEU A 215 -13.38 16.62 9.20
CA LEU A 215 -12.07 17.24 9.33
C LEU A 215 -12.25 18.76 9.31
N ILE A 216 -12.00 19.40 10.45
CA ILE A 216 -12.16 20.84 10.63
C ILE A 216 -10.79 21.50 10.70
N VAL A 217 -10.56 22.48 9.84
CA VAL A 217 -9.32 23.26 9.78
C VAL A 217 -9.57 24.65 10.36
N TYR A 218 -8.75 25.03 11.33
CA TYR A 218 -8.71 26.37 11.90
C TYR A 218 -7.44 27.09 11.47
N SER A 219 -7.54 28.39 11.21
CA SER A 219 -6.40 29.25 10.86
C SER A 219 -6.16 30.32 11.93
N ARG A 220 -4.89 30.71 12.06
CA ARG A 220 -4.43 31.93 12.76
C ARG A 220 -4.16 33.10 11.81
N LYS A 221 -4.08 32.85 10.50
CA LYS A 221 -3.91 33.89 9.47
C LYS A 221 -5.25 34.57 9.17
N ASP A 222 -5.22 35.89 9.03
CA ASP A 222 -6.33 36.69 8.53
C ASP A 222 -6.24 36.80 7.00
N GLY A 223 -7.10 36.09 6.27
CA GLY A 223 -7.38 36.30 4.83
C GLY A 223 -6.24 36.07 3.80
N GLY A 224 -6.64 36.08 2.52
CA GLY A 224 -5.79 36.09 1.32
C GLY A 224 -5.20 34.74 0.87
N GLU A 225 -4.35 34.13 1.69
CA GLU A 225 -3.57 32.93 1.29
C GLU A 225 -4.16 31.60 1.78
N VAL A 226 -5.29 31.63 2.48
CA VAL A 226 -5.89 30.44 3.09
C VAL A 226 -6.24 29.39 2.04
N GLU A 227 -6.80 29.79 0.90
CA GLU A 227 -7.13 28.86 -0.19
C GLU A 227 -5.89 28.16 -0.73
N LYS A 228 -4.85 28.94 -1.05
CA LYS A 228 -3.56 28.44 -1.51
C LYS A 228 -3.00 27.40 -0.55
N ASP A 229 -3.03 27.68 0.75
CA ASP A 229 -2.55 26.74 1.77
C ASP A 229 -3.42 25.47 1.88
N LEU A 230 -4.73 25.55 1.61
CA LEU A 230 -5.67 24.41 1.65
C LEU A 230 -5.62 23.52 0.39
N ILE A 231 -5.20 24.05 -0.77
CA ILE A 231 -5.09 23.26 -2.01
C ILE A 231 -4.19 22.02 -1.82
N PRO A 232 -2.99 22.10 -1.21
CA PRO A 232 -2.20 20.92 -0.90
C PRO A 232 -2.88 19.88 -0.02
N LEU A 233 -3.78 20.29 0.90
CA LEU A 233 -4.57 19.35 1.69
C LEU A 233 -5.59 18.61 0.82
N ILE A 234 -6.27 19.34 -0.08
CA ILE A 234 -7.21 18.78 -1.05
C ILE A 234 -6.50 17.78 -1.97
N PHE A 235 -5.32 18.12 -2.49
CA PHE A 235 -4.49 17.19 -3.28
C PHE A 235 -4.10 15.96 -2.45
N GLY A 236 -3.81 16.14 -1.16
CA GLY A 236 -3.60 15.02 -0.25
C GLY A 236 -4.80 14.09 -0.14
N PHE A 237 -6.01 14.63 -0.14
CA PHE A 237 -7.22 13.82 -0.14
C PHE A 237 -7.48 13.17 -1.50
N ILE A 238 -7.17 13.84 -2.62
CA ILE A 238 -7.39 13.33 -3.98
C ILE A 238 -6.38 12.26 -4.37
N PHE A 239 -5.10 12.39 -4.02
CA PHE A 239 -4.04 11.49 -4.48
C PHE A 239 -3.49 10.59 -3.37
N GLY A 240 -3.88 10.82 -2.12
CA GLY A 240 -3.39 10.07 -0.98
C GLY A 240 -4.47 9.37 -0.16
N GLY A 241 -4.00 8.86 0.99
CA GLY A 241 -4.80 8.24 2.03
C GLY A 241 -4.07 8.30 3.37
N VAL A 242 -4.75 7.88 4.43
CA VAL A 242 -4.21 7.84 5.80
C VAL A 242 -3.99 6.39 6.27
N GLY A 243 -3.20 6.20 7.32
CA GLY A 243 -2.81 4.89 7.80
C GLY A 243 -1.76 4.18 6.92
N SER A 244 -1.40 2.97 7.32
CA SER A 244 -0.41 2.17 6.58
C SER A 244 -1.01 1.46 5.38
N GLY A 245 -0.21 1.28 4.32
CA GLY A 245 -0.64 0.65 3.08
C GLY A 245 -1.53 1.56 2.22
N ASN A 246 -1.55 2.87 2.50
CA ASN A 246 -2.27 3.87 1.74
C ASN A 246 -1.84 3.94 0.25
N ASP A 247 -0.58 3.64 -0.05
CA ASP A 247 -0.12 3.49 -1.43
C ASP A 247 -0.79 2.32 -2.18
N ARG A 248 -1.62 1.52 -1.51
CA ARG A 248 -2.38 0.41 -2.11
C ARG A 248 -3.88 0.55 -1.91
N GLY A 249 -4.36 1.79 -1.82
CA GLY A 249 -5.78 2.11 -1.72
C GLY A 249 -6.36 2.05 -0.31
N LEU A 250 -5.63 1.56 0.70
CA LEU A 250 -6.11 1.58 2.08
C LEU A 250 -6.19 3.00 2.63
N GLY A 251 -7.17 3.26 3.49
CA GLY A 251 -7.43 4.59 4.02
C GLY A 251 -7.63 5.64 2.93
N SER A 252 -8.10 5.23 1.74
CA SER A 252 -8.49 6.16 0.68
C SER A 252 -9.55 7.11 1.22
N ILE A 253 -9.28 8.41 1.09
CA ILE A 253 -10.16 9.50 1.52
C ILE A 253 -11.14 9.85 0.39
N ILE A 254 -12.44 9.80 0.64
CA ILE A 254 -13.47 10.31 -0.27
C ILE A 254 -14.04 11.58 0.33
N ILE A 255 -13.99 12.69 -0.41
CA ILE A 255 -14.62 13.94 0.02
C ILE A 255 -16.10 13.90 -0.36
N ARG A 256 -16.97 14.03 0.64
CA ARG A 256 -18.43 14.07 0.47
C ARG A 256 -18.94 15.50 0.30
N ASN A 257 -18.45 16.41 1.14
CA ASN A 257 -18.76 17.84 1.11
C ASN A 257 -17.56 18.68 1.56
N ILE A 258 -17.54 19.95 1.15
CA ILE A 258 -16.58 20.95 1.58
C ILE A 258 -17.34 22.21 2.00
N TYR A 259 -17.18 22.62 3.25
CA TYR A 259 -17.75 23.85 3.79
C TYR A 259 -16.62 24.84 4.06
N SER A 260 -16.48 25.84 3.19
CA SER A 260 -15.47 26.90 3.32
C SER A 260 -15.91 28.12 2.52
N ASN A 261 -15.69 29.30 3.10
CA ASN A 261 -15.81 30.58 2.40
C ASN A 261 -14.49 31.01 1.73
N TYR A 262 -13.42 30.25 1.95
CA TYR A 262 -12.08 30.54 1.43
C TYR A 262 -11.75 29.72 0.20
N ILE A 263 -12.35 28.54 0.04
CA ILE A 263 -12.19 27.71 -1.15
C ILE A 263 -13.24 28.13 -2.18
N SER A 264 -12.81 28.37 -3.41
CA SER A 264 -13.68 28.74 -4.52
C SER A 264 -14.83 27.73 -4.70
N GLU A 265 -15.99 28.21 -5.16
CA GLU A 265 -17.12 27.32 -5.47
C GLU A 265 -16.80 26.33 -6.59
N ASN A 266 -15.97 26.74 -7.56
CA ASN A 266 -15.59 25.89 -8.67
C ASN A 266 -14.72 24.72 -8.21
N LEU A 267 -13.72 25.00 -7.37
CA LEU A 267 -12.84 23.96 -6.81
C LEU A 267 -13.65 22.99 -5.96
N LYS A 268 -14.51 23.50 -5.06
CA LYS A 268 -15.38 22.66 -4.22
C LYS A 268 -16.25 21.74 -5.08
N LYS A 269 -16.91 22.30 -6.10
CA LYS A 269 -17.78 21.55 -7.00
C LYS A 269 -17.01 20.45 -7.74
N ASN A 270 -15.88 20.79 -8.37
CA ASN A 270 -15.12 19.82 -9.17
C ASN A 270 -14.55 18.69 -8.31
N VAL A 271 -14.08 19.00 -7.09
CA VAL A 271 -13.61 18.00 -6.12
C VAL A 271 -14.74 17.04 -5.73
N ILE A 272 -15.93 17.56 -5.38
CA ILE A 272 -17.07 16.72 -5.00
C ILE A 272 -17.54 15.87 -6.19
N GLU A 273 -17.58 16.45 -7.40
CA GLU A 273 -17.97 15.76 -8.62
C GLU A 273 -16.98 14.65 -9.03
N LEU A 274 -15.67 14.84 -8.83
CA LEU A 274 -14.65 13.81 -9.06
C LEU A 274 -15.00 12.50 -8.31
N PHE A 275 -15.38 12.60 -7.04
CA PHE A 275 -15.75 11.45 -6.21
C PHE A 275 -17.15 10.88 -6.54
N ARG A 276 -17.95 11.57 -7.36
CA ARG A 276 -19.28 11.13 -7.82
C ARG A 276 -19.32 10.64 -9.26
N CYS A 277 -18.21 10.80 -10.01
CA CYS A 277 -18.13 10.37 -11.40
C CYS A 277 -18.43 8.88 -11.55
N GLN A 278 -19.19 8.54 -12.60
CA GLN A 278 -19.60 7.15 -12.88
C GLN A 278 -18.68 6.45 -13.87
N ASN A 279 -17.75 7.16 -14.49
CA ASN A 279 -16.79 6.60 -15.46
C ASN A 279 -15.43 7.32 -15.38
N PRO A 280 -14.36 6.67 -15.87
CA PRO A 280 -13.01 7.23 -15.87
C PRO A 280 -12.89 8.57 -16.60
N GLU A 281 -13.62 8.78 -17.70
CA GLU A 281 -13.53 9.98 -18.53
C GLU A 281 -14.02 11.22 -17.77
N CYS A 282 -15.15 11.10 -17.07
CA CYS A 282 -15.67 12.12 -16.16
C CYS A 282 -14.64 12.43 -15.07
N ALA A 283 -14.10 11.40 -14.42
CA ALA A 283 -13.16 11.58 -13.32
C ALA A 283 -11.87 12.27 -13.80
N ASN A 284 -11.37 11.88 -14.98
CA ASN A 284 -10.21 12.53 -15.58
C ASN A 284 -10.50 13.99 -15.88
N MET A 285 -11.62 14.31 -16.55
CA MET A 285 -12.01 15.69 -16.84
C MET A 285 -12.10 16.55 -15.57
N LYS A 286 -12.70 16.02 -14.49
CA LYS A 286 -12.81 16.73 -13.21
C LYS A 286 -11.45 16.93 -12.54
N LEU A 287 -10.56 15.95 -12.62
CA LEU A 287 -9.20 16.06 -12.11
C LEU A 287 -8.39 17.13 -12.86
N GLU A 288 -8.51 17.21 -14.19
CA GLU A 288 -7.87 18.26 -15.00
C GLU A 288 -8.39 19.66 -14.65
N GLU A 289 -9.70 19.79 -14.37
CA GLU A 289 -10.29 21.05 -13.92
C GLU A 289 -9.71 21.50 -12.56
N ILE A 290 -9.58 20.55 -11.61
CA ILE A 290 -8.96 20.80 -10.30
C ILE A 290 -7.49 21.21 -10.44
N ILE A 291 -6.74 20.53 -11.29
CA ILE A 291 -5.33 20.85 -11.56
C ILE A 291 -5.17 22.24 -12.17
N ARG A 292 -6.01 22.58 -13.16
CA ARG A 292 -6.00 23.91 -13.78
C ARG A 292 -6.28 25.01 -12.77
N GLU A 293 -7.21 24.75 -11.86
CA GLU A 293 -7.55 25.68 -10.79
C GLU A 293 -6.41 25.82 -9.78
N ALA A 294 -5.75 24.73 -9.37
CA ALA A 294 -4.54 24.81 -8.56
C ALA A 294 -3.42 25.62 -9.24
N GLY A 295 -3.34 25.56 -10.57
CA GLY A 295 -2.41 26.35 -11.39
C GLY A 295 -2.59 27.87 -11.23
N THR A 296 -3.81 28.37 -11.00
CA THR A 296 -4.05 29.81 -10.78
C THR A 296 -3.42 30.31 -9.46
N HIS A 297 -3.14 29.41 -8.53
CA HIS A 297 -2.43 29.67 -7.27
C HIS A 297 -0.92 29.38 -7.35
N GLY A 298 -0.40 29.09 -8.54
CA GLY A 298 1.03 28.86 -8.80
C GLY A 298 1.49 27.41 -8.68
N TYR A 299 0.58 26.44 -8.55
CA TYR A 299 0.93 25.02 -8.50
C TYR A 299 1.01 24.41 -9.92
N LEU A 300 2.22 24.14 -10.39
CA LEU A 300 2.48 23.70 -11.77
C LEU A 300 2.47 22.18 -11.90
N ILE A 301 1.27 21.59 -11.91
CA ILE A 301 1.07 20.15 -12.12
C ILE A 301 0.87 19.88 -13.61
N PRO A 302 1.55 18.87 -14.20
CA PRO A 302 1.37 18.51 -15.60
C PRO A 302 -0.10 18.18 -15.94
N PRO A 303 -0.68 18.80 -16.98
CA PRO A 303 -1.96 18.36 -17.51
C PRO A 303 -1.83 16.97 -18.15
N ASN A 304 -2.90 16.19 -18.16
CA ASN A 304 -2.98 14.83 -18.71
C ASN A 304 -2.23 13.73 -17.92
N GLY A 305 -1.70 14.04 -16.75
CA GLY A 305 -1.12 13.05 -15.85
C GLY A 305 0.16 12.37 -16.35
N THR A 306 0.88 12.99 -17.28
CA THR A 306 2.21 12.52 -17.70
C THR A 306 3.28 13.39 -17.03
N PRO A 307 4.25 12.80 -16.31
CA PRO A 307 5.37 13.55 -15.76
C PRO A 307 6.13 14.31 -16.86
N THR A 308 6.52 15.55 -16.58
CA THR A 308 7.26 16.41 -17.53
C THR A 308 8.77 16.34 -17.33
N SER A 309 9.22 15.91 -16.15
CA SER A 309 10.63 15.80 -15.84
C SER A 309 10.90 14.77 -14.75
N TYR A 310 12.08 14.18 -14.81
CA TYR A 310 12.65 13.46 -13.70
C TYR A 310 13.25 14.44 -12.68
N THR A 311 12.96 14.28 -11.39
CA THR A 311 13.42 15.21 -10.34
C THR A 311 14.13 14.52 -9.20
N LYS A 312 14.96 15.24 -8.44
CA LYS A 312 15.69 14.62 -7.31
C LYS A 312 14.76 14.15 -6.21
N VAL A 313 13.74 14.93 -5.92
CA VAL A 313 12.70 14.65 -4.91
C VAL A 313 11.35 14.68 -5.62
N ALA A 314 10.37 13.93 -5.11
CA ALA A 314 8.99 14.02 -5.60
C ALA A 314 8.52 15.48 -5.73
N SER A 315 7.90 15.79 -6.86
CA SER A 315 7.57 17.16 -7.29
C SER A 315 6.33 17.17 -8.16
N ALA A 316 5.70 18.34 -8.32
CA ALA A 316 4.57 18.49 -9.24
C ALA A 316 4.96 18.07 -10.66
N LYS A 317 6.16 18.40 -11.14
CA LYS A 317 6.62 18.06 -12.50
C LYS A 317 6.88 16.56 -12.71
N SER A 318 7.25 15.84 -11.65
CA SER A 318 7.48 14.39 -11.69
C SER A 318 6.23 13.57 -11.46
N LEU A 319 5.11 14.20 -11.05
CA LEU A 319 3.84 13.55 -10.79
C LEU A 319 3.19 13.09 -12.10
N GLY A 320 2.82 11.81 -12.13
CA GLY A 320 1.97 11.22 -13.14
C GLY A 320 0.77 10.53 -12.52
N TYR A 321 -0.31 10.38 -13.29
CA TYR A 321 -1.50 9.65 -12.85
C TYR A 321 -2.26 8.99 -14.00
N LYS A 322 -3.10 8.02 -13.65
CA LYS A 322 -4.07 7.39 -14.53
C LYS A 322 -5.35 7.07 -13.77
N ILE A 323 -6.49 7.23 -14.43
CA ILE A 323 -7.79 6.80 -13.92
C ILE A 323 -8.12 5.44 -14.52
N LEU A 324 -8.40 4.46 -13.67
CA LEU A 324 -8.71 3.08 -14.03
C LEU A 324 -10.17 2.77 -13.72
N SER A 325 -10.86 2.13 -14.68
CA SER A 325 -12.20 1.58 -14.43
C SER A 325 -12.09 0.28 -13.64
N CYS A 326 -12.66 0.28 -12.45
CA CYS A 326 -12.95 -0.92 -11.69
C CYS A 326 -14.39 -1.30 -12.02
N ASN A 327 -14.64 -2.27 -12.90
CA ASN A 327 -16.00 -2.73 -13.23
C ASN A 327 -16.64 -3.48 -12.04
N SER A 328 -16.87 -2.77 -10.95
CA SER A 328 -17.32 -3.26 -9.65
C SER A 328 -18.41 -2.35 -9.12
N GLN A 329 -19.36 -2.93 -8.39
CA GLN A 329 -20.34 -2.18 -7.60
C GLN A 329 -19.89 -2.03 -6.14
N ASN A 330 -18.69 -2.49 -5.82
CA ASN A 330 -18.15 -2.56 -4.48
C ASN A 330 -16.69 -2.13 -4.46
N ARG A 331 -16.41 -0.99 -3.81
CA ARG A 331 -15.05 -0.47 -3.60
C ARG A 331 -14.06 -1.47 -2.97
N PHE A 332 -14.52 -2.41 -2.15
CA PHE A 332 -13.63 -3.41 -1.55
C PHE A 332 -13.10 -4.38 -2.60
N LEU A 333 -13.89 -4.70 -3.64
CA LEU A 333 -13.39 -5.45 -4.79
C LEU A 333 -12.34 -4.64 -5.56
N CYS A 334 -12.45 -3.30 -5.62
CA CYS A 334 -11.38 -2.48 -6.20
C CYS A 334 -10.08 -2.58 -5.40
N LEU A 335 -10.14 -2.66 -4.06
CA LEU A 335 -8.96 -2.97 -3.26
C LEU A 335 -8.42 -4.37 -3.61
N GLU A 336 -9.27 -5.40 -3.73
CA GLU A 336 -8.84 -6.73 -4.16
C GLU A 336 -8.12 -6.71 -5.51
N LYS A 337 -8.64 -5.95 -6.49
CA LYS A 337 -8.01 -5.77 -7.81
C LYS A 337 -6.70 -4.98 -7.74
N ILE A 338 -6.62 -3.91 -6.95
CA ILE A 338 -5.36 -3.18 -6.71
C ILE A 338 -4.31 -4.15 -6.14
N TRP A 339 -4.70 -4.97 -5.18
CA TRP A 339 -3.77 -5.89 -4.53
C TRP A 339 -3.39 -7.06 -5.40
N SER A 340 -4.30 -7.56 -6.24
CA SER A 340 -3.98 -8.58 -7.23
C SER A 340 -3.01 -8.02 -8.29
N SER A 341 -3.18 -6.76 -8.70
CA SER A 341 -2.43 -6.14 -9.79
C SER A 341 -0.99 -5.79 -9.44
N VAL A 342 -0.65 -5.70 -8.15
CA VAL A 342 0.74 -5.47 -7.68
C VAL A 342 1.45 -6.75 -7.24
N GLN A 343 0.80 -7.91 -7.38
CA GLN A 343 1.40 -9.18 -7.01
C GLN A 343 2.28 -9.71 -8.14
N LYS A 344 3.58 -9.85 -7.83
CA LYS A 344 4.55 -10.58 -8.66
C LYS A 344 4.03 -11.92 -9.18
N ALA A 345 3.26 -12.66 -8.38
CA ALA A 345 2.69 -13.93 -8.83
C ALA A 345 1.69 -13.77 -9.98
N ASN A 346 0.90 -12.69 -9.98
CA ASN A 346 -0.02 -12.39 -11.07
C ASN A 346 0.72 -11.82 -12.28
N TRP A 347 1.75 -11.00 -12.07
CA TRP A 347 2.64 -10.58 -13.17
C TRP A 347 3.24 -11.77 -13.90
N LYS A 348 3.73 -12.76 -13.13
CA LYS A 348 4.23 -14.02 -13.68
C LYS A 348 3.18 -14.79 -14.49
N LYS A 349 1.92 -14.81 -14.05
CA LYS A 349 0.82 -15.45 -14.80
C LYS A 349 0.53 -14.70 -16.09
N VAL A 350 0.54 -13.37 -16.07
CA VAL A 350 0.31 -12.55 -17.27
C VAL A 350 1.44 -12.70 -18.28
N ILE A 351 2.69 -12.77 -17.81
CA ILE A 351 3.87 -12.89 -18.67
C ILE A 351 4.07 -14.33 -19.17
N TRP A 352 3.90 -15.33 -18.30
CA TRP A 352 4.23 -16.73 -18.61
C TRP A 352 3.04 -17.66 -18.76
N GLY A 353 1.84 -17.26 -18.37
CA GLY A 353 0.63 -18.08 -18.51
C GLY A 353 0.22 -18.32 -19.96
N SER A 354 0.71 -17.50 -20.89
CA SER A 354 0.62 -17.71 -22.34
C SER A 354 1.63 -18.74 -22.86
N PHE A 355 2.66 -19.09 -22.07
CA PHE A 355 3.68 -20.06 -22.44
C PHE A 355 3.38 -21.40 -21.76
N ASN A 356 3.45 -22.50 -22.50
CA ASN A 356 3.17 -23.87 -22.04
C ASN A 356 3.76 -24.18 -20.65
N GLN A 357 3.15 -25.14 -19.94
CA GLN A 357 3.42 -25.53 -18.54
C GLN A 357 4.91 -25.68 -18.17
N ASP A 358 5.79 -25.93 -19.14
CA ASP A 358 7.25 -26.03 -18.95
C ASP A 358 7.93 -24.70 -18.57
N CYS A 359 7.33 -23.54 -18.88
CA CYS A 359 7.87 -22.22 -18.52
C CYS A 359 7.62 -21.82 -17.04
N GLN A 360 6.91 -22.64 -16.26
CA GLN A 360 6.69 -22.39 -14.82
C GLN A 360 8.00 -22.35 -14.00
N LYS A 361 9.13 -22.78 -14.57
CA LYS A 361 10.46 -22.74 -13.95
C LYS A 361 11.22 -21.42 -14.15
N CYS A 362 10.66 -20.44 -14.86
CA CYS A 362 11.29 -19.12 -14.98
C CYS A 362 11.46 -18.51 -13.58
N HIS A 363 12.71 -18.36 -13.16
CA HIS A 363 13.06 -17.90 -11.83
C HIS A 363 12.51 -16.48 -11.68
N GLY A 364 11.87 -16.21 -10.53
CA GLY A 364 11.32 -14.89 -10.29
C GLY A 364 12.37 -13.77 -10.22
N GLY A 365 13.67 -14.07 -10.30
CA GLY A 365 14.76 -13.10 -10.23
C GLY A 365 14.50 -11.89 -11.11
N ASN A 366 14.16 -12.11 -12.38
CA ASN A 366 14.08 -11.06 -13.41
C ASN A 366 12.89 -10.10 -13.28
N LEU A 367 11.93 -10.38 -12.41
CA LEU A 367 10.78 -9.51 -12.17
C LEU A 367 10.96 -8.78 -10.86
N HIS A 368 11.56 -7.59 -10.91
CA HIS A 368 11.76 -6.77 -9.73
C HIS A 368 10.48 -5.99 -9.39
N THR A 369 10.16 -5.91 -8.10
CA THR A 369 8.99 -5.17 -7.58
C THR A 369 9.44 -4.06 -6.63
N ASP A 370 10.67 -3.58 -6.84
CA ASP A 370 11.34 -2.54 -6.07
C ASP A 370 10.65 -1.19 -6.27
N ILE A 371 10.22 -0.92 -7.51
CA ILE A 371 9.40 0.25 -7.85
C ILE A 371 8.06 0.27 -7.09
N LEU A 372 7.61 -0.90 -6.61
CA LEU A 372 6.44 -1.04 -5.75
C LEU A 372 6.78 -0.85 -4.25
N GLY A 373 7.97 -0.41 -3.86
CA GLY A 373 8.34 -0.20 -2.46
C GLY A 373 8.28 -1.47 -1.60
N LEU A 374 8.42 -2.66 -2.21
CA LEU A 374 8.31 -3.94 -1.51
C LEU A 374 9.70 -4.57 -1.31
N PRO A 375 10.56 -4.13 -0.36
CA PRO A 375 11.83 -4.82 -0.12
C PRO A 375 11.56 -6.29 0.21
N ARG A 376 12.25 -7.20 -0.48
CA ARG A 376 12.11 -8.63 -0.27
C ARG A 376 13.46 -9.18 0.12
N ARG A 377 13.70 -9.30 1.41
CA ARG A 377 14.69 -10.23 1.94
C ARG A 377 13.95 -11.47 2.40
N GLY A 378 14.10 -12.56 1.66
CA GLY A 378 13.60 -13.88 2.05
C GLY A 378 14.77 -14.74 2.48
N SER A 379 14.79 -15.15 3.74
CA SER A 379 15.73 -16.16 4.22
C SER A 379 15.01 -17.51 4.30
N SER A 380 15.51 -18.51 3.58
CA SER A 380 15.02 -19.88 3.61
C SER A 380 16.15 -20.81 4.02
N ARG A 381 15.91 -21.70 4.98
CA ARG A 381 16.83 -22.84 5.22
C ARG A 381 16.72 -23.80 4.04
N ASP A 382 17.83 -24.07 3.37
CA ASP A 382 17.88 -25.11 2.36
C ASP A 382 18.29 -26.43 3.01
N ASN A 383 17.29 -27.17 3.48
CA ASN A 383 17.50 -28.47 4.10
C ASN A 383 17.89 -29.55 3.08
N ARG A 384 17.69 -29.33 1.77
CA ARG A 384 17.94 -30.37 0.75
C ARG A 384 19.42 -30.61 0.49
N ARG A 385 20.29 -29.69 0.91
CA ARG A 385 21.73 -29.75 0.64
C ARG A 385 22.61 -29.67 1.90
N GLY A 386 22.01 -29.62 3.10
CA GLY A 386 22.76 -29.29 4.33
C GLY A 386 23.35 -27.88 4.32
N ARG A 387 22.92 -27.02 3.37
CA ARG A 387 23.50 -25.70 3.11
C ARG A 387 22.71 -24.61 3.81
N GLY A 388 23.11 -24.30 5.04
CA GLY A 388 22.84 -23.02 5.73
C GLY A 388 21.46 -22.37 5.51
N THR A 389 21.43 -21.04 5.59
CA THR A 389 20.24 -20.23 5.31
C THR A 389 20.49 -19.46 4.02
N ILE A 390 19.76 -19.77 2.96
CA ILE A 390 19.82 -19.02 1.70
C ILE A 390 19.02 -17.74 1.89
N THR A 391 19.69 -16.59 1.79
CA THR A 391 19.03 -15.29 1.72
C THR A 391 18.91 -14.89 0.26
N THR A 392 17.68 -14.59 -0.17
CA THR A 392 17.36 -14.17 -1.54
C THR A 392 16.59 -12.86 -1.55
N GLY A 393 16.83 -12.06 -2.58
CA GLY A 393 16.08 -10.85 -2.93
C GLY A 393 16.92 -9.58 -2.85
N TYR A 394 16.31 -8.42 -2.57
CA TYR A 394 17.01 -7.14 -2.58
C TYR A 394 16.75 -6.35 -1.30
N ASN A 395 17.80 -5.63 -0.89
CA ASN A 395 17.74 -4.61 0.13
C ASN A 395 18.00 -3.26 -0.52
N VAL A 396 17.17 -2.28 -0.15
CA VAL A 396 17.51 -0.88 -0.36
C VAL A 396 18.50 -0.52 0.74
N ILE A 397 19.67 -0.06 0.33
CA ILE A 397 20.71 0.37 1.24
C ILE A 397 20.84 1.89 1.14
N ASP A 398 20.75 2.58 2.27
CA ASP A 398 20.99 4.02 2.33
C ASP A 398 22.49 4.36 2.15
N GLY A 399 22.81 5.64 2.05
CA GLY A 399 24.20 6.11 1.96
C GLY A 399 25.10 5.70 3.14
N ASN A 400 24.53 5.17 4.22
CA ASN A 400 25.21 4.70 5.43
C ASN A 400 25.23 3.17 5.55
N ASN A 401 24.92 2.43 4.49
CA ASN A 401 24.87 0.98 4.48
C ASN A 401 23.77 0.33 5.37
N LYS A 402 22.73 1.07 5.76
CA LYS A 402 21.60 0.55 6.54
C LYS A 402 20.46 0.08 5.63
N GLU A 403 19.83 -1.04 6.01
CA GLU A 403 18.61 -1.50 5.36
C GLU A 403 17.50 -0.45 5.54
N ASP A 404 16.90 -0.05 4.43
CA ASP A 404 15.90 0.99 4.40
C ASP A 404 14.56 0.47 3.86
N ARG A 405 13.45 0.99 4.41
CA ARG A 405 12.10 0.73 3.92
C ARG A 405 11.62 1.97 3.19
N ARG A 406 11.25 1.82 1.92
CA ARG A 406 10.90 2.96 1.07
C ARG A 406 9.45 2.91 0.62
N LYS A 407 8.89 4.10 0.48
CA LYS A 407 7.56 4.32 -0.09
C LYS A 407 7.55 3.85 -1.55
N SER A 408 6.40 3.39 -2.01
CA SER A 408 6.25 2.94 -3.39
C SER A 408 6.24 4.13 -4.36
N TYR A 409 6.86 3.97 -5.53
CA TYR A 409 6.76 4.97 -6.61
C TYR A 409 5.36 5.02 -7.21
N ILE A 410 4.69 3.87 -7.23
CA ILE A 410 3.32 3.75 -7.70
C ILE A 410 2.42 3.66 -6.48
N SER A 411 1.39 4.49 -6.43
CA SER A 411 0.37 4.48 -5.40
C SER A 411 -1.00 4.34 -6.04
N PHE A 412 -1.93 3.79 -5.28
CA PHE A 412 -3.31 3.59 -5.71
C PHE A 412 -4.23 4.24 -4.71
N LYS A 413 -5.34 4.73 -5.22
CA LYS A 413 -6.41 5.27 -4.42
C LYS A 413 -7.75 4.87 -5.02
N VAL A 414 -8.66 4.45 -4.15
CA VAL A 414 -10.05 4.23 -4.54
C VAL A 414 -10.77 5.58 -4.51
N ILE A 415 -11.28 6.02 -5.66
CA ILE A 415 -12.06 7.25 -5.79
C ILE A 415 -13.52 6.97 -5.43
N ASN A 416 -14.07 5.87 -5.93
CA ASN A 416 -15.41 5.40 -5.58
C ASN A 416 -15.54 3.89 -5.88
N ASP A 417 -16.77 3.39 -5.93
CA ASP A 417 -17.04 1.96 -6.11
C ASP A 417 -16.55 1.36 -7.42
N ASN A 418 -16.32 2.20 -8.44
CA ASN A 418 -15.93 1.75 -9.77
C ASN A 418 -14.72 2.49 -10.39
N ILE A 419 -14.06 3.37 -9.64
CA ILE A 419 -12.93 4.15 -10.14
C ILE A 419 -11.75 4.08 -9.18
N VAL A 420 -10.58 3.77 -9.74
CA VAL A 420 -9.29 3.78 -9.04
C VAL A 420 -8.37 4.81 -9.70
N LEU A 421 -7.74 5.64 -8.89
CA LEU A 421 -6.67 6.54 -9.30
C LEU A 421 -5.32 5.85 -9.04
N LEU A 422 -4.55 5.65 -10.08
CA LEU A 422 -3.15 5.26 -10.02
C LEU A 422 -2.31 6.53 -10.09
N THR A 423 -1.34 6.68 -9.19
CA THR A 423 -0.44 7.83 -9.13
C THR A 423 1.00 7.37 -9.08
N TYR A 424 1.90 8.05 -9.79
CA TYR A 424 3.31 7.70 -9.85
C TYR A 424 4.23 8.92 -9.91
N PHE A 425 5.51 8.74 -9.56
CA PHE A 425 6.50 9.82 -9.58
C PHE A 425 7.77 9.42 -10.34
N TYR A 426 8.24 10.28 -11.25
CA TYR A 426 9.58 10.16 -11.85
C TYR A 426 10.61 10.88 -10.97
N SER A 427 11.00 10.29 -9.84
CA SER A 427 11.95 10.92 -8.91
C SER A 427 13.14 10.05 -8.51
N SER A 428 14.28 10.69 -8.23
CA SER A 428 15.57 10.06 -7.94
C SER A 428 15.88 9.88 -6.46
N ASP A 429 14.97 10.30 -5.57
CA ASP A 429 15.10 10.29 -4.11
C ASP A 429 15.15 8.86 -3.53
N PHE A 430 15.35 7.86 -4.38
CA PHE A 430 15.52 6.47 -4.00
C PHE A 430 16.78 5.86 -4.63
N TYR A 431 17.53 5.20 -3.75
CA TYR A 431 18.79 4.46 -3.89
C TYR A 431 19.81 4.91 -4.95
N ASP A 432 21.01 5.23 -4.48
CA ASP A 432 22.20 5.27 -5.34
C ASP A 432 22.60 3.86 -5.78
N LYS A 433 22.26 2.83 -4.99
CA LYS A 433 22.60 1.42 -5.25
C LYS A 433 21.49 0.48 -4.77
N LEU A 434 21.09 -0.45 -5.62
CA LEU A 434 20.24 -1.58 -5.25
C LEU A 434 21.12 -2.81 -5.07
N ASN A 435 21.20 -3.32 -3.85
CA ASN A 435 22.02 -4.49 -3.54
C ASN A 435 21.14 -5.74 -3.58
N TRP A 436 21.30 -6.53 -4.65
CA TRP A 436 20.75 -7.88 -4.69
C TRP A 436 21.59 -8.80 -3.81
N VAL A 437 20.95 -9.53 -2.90
CA VAL A 437 21.60 -10.52 -2.05
C VAL A 437 21.18 -11.90 -2.54
N SER A 438 22.15 -12.62 -3.11
CA SER A 438 22.05 -14.05 -3.43
C SER A 438 23.23 -14.75 -2.77
N SER A 439 23.09 -15.11 -1.50
CA SER A 439 24.16 -15.83 -0.80
C SER A 439 23.97 -17.33 -1.02
N GLU A 440 24.58 -17.91 -2.06
CA GLU A 440 24.77 -19.36 -2.08
C GLU A 440 25.97 -19.78 -1.20
N GLU A 441 27.06 -19.00 -1.10
CA GLU A 441 28.27 -19.41 -0.35
C GLU A 441 29.09 -18.22 0.21
N GLY A 442 28.47 -17.31 0.98
CA GLY A 442 29.21 -16.27 1.71
C GLY A 442 29.76 -15.10 0.87
N GLU A 443 29.83 -15.22 -0.45
CA GLU A 443 30.12 -14.09 -1.34
C GLU A 443 28.85 -13.26 -1.60
N LYS A 444 28.93 -11.96 -1.24
CA LYS A 444 27.92 -10.97 -1.63
C LYS A 444 28.24 -10.47 -3.04
N SER A 445 27.64 -11.07 -4.05
CA SER A 445 27.68 -10.54 -5.41
C SER A 445 26.75 -9.31 -5.49
N VAL A 446 27.32 -8.12 -5.67
CA VAL A 446 26.55 -6.90 -5.98
C VAL A 446 26.28 -6.88 -7.48
N TYR A 447 25.01 -6.92 -7.87
CA TYR A 447 24.58 -6.84 -9.27
C TYR A 447 24.01 -5.46 -9.57
N GLU A 448 24.39 -4.88 -10.70
CA GLU A 448 23.76 -3.69 -11.27
C GLU A 448 22.55 -4.14 -12.13
N LEU A 449 21.35 -3.64 -11.81
CA LEU A 449 20.11 -4.08 -12.44
C LEU A 449 19.97 -3.52 -13.85
N LYS A 450 19.72 -4.40 -14.83
CA LYS A 450 19.16 -4.02 -16.13
C LYS A 450 17.65 -4.28 -16.13
N ILE A 451 16.85 -3.28 -16.47
CA ILE A 451 15.40 -3.46 -16.70
C ILE A 451 15.16 -3.59 -18.20
N ALA A 452 14.48 -4.67 -18.59
CA ALA A 452 13.94 -4.81 -19.93
C ALA A 452 12.60 -4.08 -20.04
N LYS A 453 12.33 -3.47 -21.20
CA LYS A 453 11.04 -2.83 -21.46
C LYS A 453 9.95 -3.91 -21.51
N PRO A 454 8.69 -3.58 -21.15
CA PRO A 454 7.62 -4.55 -21.13
C PRO A 454 7.31 -5.05 -22.54
N SER A 455 7.41 -4.18 -23.55
CA SER A 455 7.36 -4.55 -24.98
C SER A 455 8.40 -5.60 -25.35
N ASP A 456 9.60 -5.51 -24.80
CA ASP A 456 10.68 -6.43 -25.11
C ASP A 456 10.40 -7.80 -24.46
N ILE A 457 9.89 -7.80 -23.22
CA ILE A 457 9.49 -9.02 -22.49
C ILE A 457 8.26 -9.70 -23.11
N LEU A 458 7.27 -8.91 -23.51
CA LEU A 458 6.02 -9.40 -24.11
C LEU A 458 6.21 -9.93 -25.53
N ASN A 459 7.25 -9.45 -26.25
CA ASN A 459 7.61 -9.92 -27.59
C ASN A 459 8.61 -11.09 -27.59
N CYS A 460 9.15 -11.49 -26.44
CA CYS A 460 10.01 -12.67 -26.33
C CYS A 460 9.24 -13.93 -26.78
N ARG A 461 9.80 -14.71 -27.72
CA ARG A 461 9.13 -15.92 -28.25
C ARG A 461 9.52 -17.19 -27.50
N GLY A 462 10.41 -17.09 -26.50
CA GLY A 462 10.74 -18.19 -25.60
C GLY A 462 11.66 -17.81 -24.44
N PRO A 463 11.95 -18.76 -23.52
CA PRO A 463 12.84 -18.55 -22.38
C PRO A 463 14.26 -18.11 -22.76
N SER A 464 14.73 -18.47 -23.96
CA SER A 464 16.03 -18.06 -24.53
C SER A 464 16.12 -16.57 -24.81
N ASP A 465 15.02 -15.92 -25.20
CA ASP A 465 15.02 -14.50 -25.56
C ASP A 465 14.97 -13.60 -24.32
N ILE A 466 14.45 -14.13 -23.19
CA ILE A 466 14.43 -13.46 -21.88
C ILE A 466 15.79 -13.58 -21.16
N LEU A 467 16.62 -14.55 -21.54
CA LEU A 467 17.88 -14.88 -20.87
C LEU A 467 18.99 -13.83 -21.03
N ASP A 468 18.83 -12.85 -21.93
CA ASP A 468 19.80 -11.76 -22.12
C ASP A 468 19.54 -10.53 -21.22
N CYS A 469 18.51 -10.59 -20.38
CA CYS A 469 18.26 -9.60 -19.32
C CYS A 469 19.10 -9.87 -18.05
N ARG A 470 20.22 -10.57 -18.17
CA ARG A 470 21.15 -10.77 -17.04
C ARG A 470 21.93 -9.49 -16.81
N ALA A 471 22.04 -9.10 -15.53
CA ALA A 471 23.01 -8.11 -15.07
C ALA A 471 24.39 -8.47 -15.61
N THR A 472 24.89 -7.70 -16.58
CA THR A 472 26.25 -7.88 -17.09
C THR A 472 27.22 -7.34 -16.05
N THR A 473 28.25 -8.12 -15.74
CA THR A 473 29.37 -7.70 -14.89
C THR A 473 30.08 -6.47 -15.47
N SER A 474 30.14 -5.42 -14.65
CA SER A 474 31.11 -4.30 -14.56
C SER A 474 31.62 -3.52 -15.79
N ASN A 475 31.28 -3.88 -17.03
CA ASN A 475 31.93 -3.28 -18.21
C ASN A 475 30.99 -2.48 -19.13
N ASN A 476 29.72 -2.30 -18.76
CA ASN A 476 28.82 -1.40 -19.49
C ASN A 476 28.81 -0.01 -18.83
N PRO A 477 28.68 1.07 -19.60
CA PRO A 477 28.56 2.42 -19.05
C PRO A 477 27.36 2.48 -18.09
N PRO A 478 27.46 3.25 -16.99
CA PRO A 478 26.38 3.36 -16.02
C PRO A 478 25.11 3.80 -16.73
N TYR A 479 24.06 3.00 -16.57
CA TYR A 479 22.76 3.32 -17.12
C TYR A 479 22.30 4.64 -16.51
N ASP A 480 21.78 5.56 -17.31
CA ASP A 480 21.21 6.79 -16.78
C ASP A 480 20.04 6.43 -15.84
N LYS A 481 20.22 6.73 -14.55
CA LYS A 481 19.27 6.41 -13.46
C LYS A 481 17.87 6.92 -13.79
N SER A 482 17.76 8.07 -14.45
CA SER A 482 16.46 8.65 -14.81
C SER A 482 15.72 7.80 -15.84
N THR A 483 16.41 7.39 -16.91
CA THR A 483 15.90 6.50 -17.95
C THR A 483 15.48 5.14 -17.36
N TYR A 484 16.25 4.60 -16.42
CA TYR A 484 15.89 3.35 -15.73
C TYR A 484 14.56 3.47 -14.98
N ILE A 485 14.43 4.49 -14.12
CA ILE A 485 13.25 4.66 -13.26
C ILE A 485 12.00 4.87 -14.10
N GLN A 486 12.10 5.69 -15.14
CA GLN A 486 11.00 5.91 -16.08
C GLN A 486 10.55 4.60 -16.73
N ASN A 487 11.46 3.85 -17.36
CA ASN A 487 11.13 2.56 -17.99
C ASN A 487 10.54 1.56 -16.98
N ALA A 488 11.07 1.52 -15.76
CA ALA A 488 10.58 0.64 -14.69
C ALA A 488 9.12 0.94 -14.31
N ILE A 489 8.81 2.23 -14.13
CA ILE A 489 7.47 2.68 -13.77
C ILE A 489 6.49 2.41 -14.90
N GLU A 490 6.85 2.79 -16.14
CA GLU A 490 6.02 2.56 -17.31
C GLU A 490 5.71 1.06 -17.49
N SER A 491 6.73 0.20 -17.35
CA SER A 491 6.55 -1.27 -17.34
C SER A 491 5.58 -1.74 -16.27
N ALA A 492 5.79 -1.28 -15.03
CA ALA A 492 4.95 -1.69 -13.92
C ALA A 492 3.51 -1.23 -14.10
N ILE A 493 3.28 -0.01 -14.62
CA ILE A 493 1.95 0.50 -14.92
C ILE A 493 1.25 -0.36 -15.96
N GLU A 494 1.92 -0.72 -17.05
CA GLU A 494 1.34 -1.60 -18.09
C GLU A 494 0.93 -2.97 -17.52
N PHE A 495 1.80 -3.58 -16.70
CA PHE A 495 1.48 -4.85 -16.02
C PHE A 495 0.33 -4.71 -15.04
N ILE A 496 0.31 -3.61 -14.28
CA ILE A 496 -0.75 -3.30 -13.33
C ILE A 496 -2.08 -3.18 -14.08
N GLU A 497 -2.15 -2.40 -15.16
CA GLU A 497 -3.36 -2.21 -15.96
C GLU A 497 -3.88 -3.54 -16.48
N LYS A 498 -3.01 -4.35 -17.08
CA LYS A 498 -3.39 -5.67 -17.59
C LYS A 498 -3.90 -6.59 -16.48
N CYS A 499 -3.16 -6.70 -15.36
CA CYS A 499 -3.60 -7.52 -14.23
C CYS A 499 -4.89 -7.00 -13.58
N PHE A 500 -5.10 -5.68 -13.56
CA PHE A 500 -6.27 -5.04 -12.96
C PHE A 500 -7.53 -5.25 -13.81
N ILE A 501 -7.39 -5.26 -15.13
CA ILE A 501 -8.46 -5.58 -16.08
C ILE A 501 -8.82 -7.07 -16.02
N ASP A 502 -7.80 -7.94 -15.94
CA ASP A 502 -7.97 -9.40 -15.96
C ASP A 502 -8.51 -9.98 -14.62
N SER A 503 -8.30 -9.27 -13.50
CA SER A 503 -8.82 -9.63 -12.17
C SER A 503 -10.24 -9.15 -11.96
#